data_AF-A0A6C2YMV3-F1
#
_entry.id   AF-A0A6C2YMV3-F1
#
_cell.length_a   1.000
_cell.length_b   1.000
_cell.length_c   1.000
_cell.angle_alpha   90.00
_cell.angle_beta   90.00
_cell.angle_gamma   90.00
#
_symmetry.space_group_name_H-M   'P 1'
#
loop_
_entity.id
_entity.type
_entity.pdbx_description
1 polymer ?
#
loop_
_entity_poly.entity_id
_entity_poly.type
_entity_poly.pdbx_seq_one_letter_code
_entity_poly.pdbx_strand_id
1 'polypeptide(L)'
;MPTTVVSFIGTGRRSNEADPRTRYSKTTYRFLLPGIGARLESTSLFGVGLLRYLRATKVDVDRWLVMGTSASLWSELYELLDNPDEVLEEYCEIDELVAAKQVTTEALAKWQSVLNSRLNRVQFSLCLTGSAMELPSQHEAARAMFQHIPRGNRVVMDITHGFRHQPVIATAIVSLMRWTHDIQHVRYFYGAYDAREGDVAPAVELPIFQELLEATEASAILDTTGNYQQTASRLGMDAELAWFLESTNQLGSAKNQVNRLQQVLSEPTDPIRTELHDLLADRLEWARQDKFVSRYRQAARNALDQNDYFRAVVLVYEGLLVLANSILRPGSDPVNYQYREESGKEIVAKLSGEEKRLFKHLANTRNACAHGTRSDVFEVQQILATPQAFRAFMEEAFGLFDRFPKILADEANR
;
A
#
# COMPACT_ATOMS: atom_id res chain seq x y z
N MET A 1 17.56 -7.38 9.15
CA MET A 1 16.51 -8.03 8.35
C MET A 1 17.16 -8.51 7.06
N PRO A 2 16.92 -9.77 6.66
CA PRO A 2 17.41 -10.31 5.39
C PRO A 2 16.90 -9.47 4.21
N THR A 3 17.68 -9.45 3.13
CA THR A 3 17.46 -8.62 1.96
C THR A 3 17.69 -9.45 0.70
N THR A 4 16.68 -9.48 -0.17
CA THR A 4 16.81 -10.09 -1.49
C THR A 4 17.14 -9.04 -2.57
N VAL A 5 18.33 -9.21 -3.14
CA VAL A 5 18.79 -8.85 -4.50
C VAL A 5 17.84 -9.24 -5.63
N VAL A 6 17.20 -8.36 -6.41
CA VAL A 6 16.49 -8.77 -7.64
C VAL A 6 17.08 -8.06 -8.86
N SER A 7 17.68 -8.81 -9.79
CA SER A 7 18.25 -8.28 -11.03
C SER A 7 17.66 -8.95 -12.26
N PHE A 8 17.42 -8.16 -13.29
CA PHE A 8 17.25 -8.65 -14.66
C PHE A 8 18.56 -8.52 -15.40
N ILE A 9 19.04 -9.58 -16.06
CA ILE A 9 20.27 -9.52 -16.84
C ILE A 9 19.98 -9.56 -18.34
N GLY A 10 20.56 -8.59 -19.05
CA GLY A 10 20.49 -8.48 -20.50
C GLY A 10 21.62 -9.22 -21.20
N THR A 11 21.81 -8.90 -22.48
CA THR A 11 22.98 -9.31 -23.26
C THR A 11 24.06 -8.24 -23.14
N GLY A 12 25.32 -8.63 -23.01
CA GLY A 12 26.45 -7.69 -22.98
C GLY A 12 27.10 -7.52 -24.35
N ARG A 13 27.93 -6.48 -24.47
CA ARG A 13 28.86 -6.32 -25.59
C ARG A 13 30.21 -6.89 -25.20
N ARG A 14 30.83 -7.66 -26.09
CA ARG A 14 32.22 -8.10 -25.91
C ARG A 14 33.17 -6.94 -26.23
N SER A 15 34.34 -6.90 -25.61
CA SER A 15 35.32 -5.83 -25.84
C SER A 15 35.86 -5.81 -27.27
N ASN A 16 35.83 -6.97 -27.95
CA ASN A 16 35.98 -7.06 -29.39
C ASN A 16 34.85 -7.95 -29.97
N GLU A 17 33.90 -7.36 -30.71
CA GLU A 17 32.80 -8.11 -31.32
C GLU A 17 33.27 -9.14 -32.37
N ALA A 18 34.47 -8.97 -32.94
CA ALA A 18 35.04 -9.90 -33.91
C ALA A 18 35.70 -11.13 -33.26
N ASP A 19 35.95 -11.11 -31.95
CA ASP A 19 36.52 -12.24 -31.21
C ASP A 19 35.61 -12.68 -30.06
N PRO A 20 34.87 -13.80 -30.23
CA PRO A 20 33.96 -14.34 -29.23
C PRO A 20 34.69 -14.92 -28.01
N ARG A 21 36.03 -14.82 -27.91
CA ARG A 21 36.80 -15.15 -26.70
C ARG A 21 37.12 -13.93 -25.85
N THR A 22 36.80 -12.72 -26.31
CA THR A 22 37.05 -11.49 -25.53
C THR A 22 36.03 -11.28 -24.42
N ARG A 23 36.50 -10.74 -23.29
CA ARG A 23 35.67 -10.45 -22.12
C ARG A 23 34.59 -9.43 -22.44
N TYR A 24 33.51 -9.44 -21.66
CA TYR A 24 32.48 -8.42 -21.75
C TYR A 24 32.99 -7.04 -21.33
N SER A 25 32.49 -6.00 -21.98
CA SER A 25 32.87 -4.61 -21.69
C SER A 25 32.43 -4.22 -20.28
N LYS A 26 33.35 -3.67 -19.49
CA LYS A 26 33.04 -3.16 -18.15
C LYS A 26 32.61 -1.71 -18.19
N THR A 27 31.72 -1.35 -17.27
CA THR A 27 31.35 0.03 -16.97
C THR A 27 31.81 0.36 -15.57
N THR A 28 32.37 1.56 -15.39
CA THR A 28 32.68 2.09 -14.05
C THR A 28 31.47 2.87 -13.54
N TYR A 29 30.85 2.37 -12.46
CA TYR A 29 29.71 2.99 -11.81
C TYR A 29 30.13 3.78 -10.58
N ARG A 30 29.59 4.97 -10.41
CA ARG A 30 29.77 5.82 -9.24
C ARG A 30 28.58 5.72 -8.30
N PHE A 31 28.77 5.05 -7.18
CA PHE A 31 27.82 4.98 -6.08
C PHE A 31 28.09 6.10 -5.07
N LEU A 32 27.04 6.78 -4.60
CA LEU A 32 27.15 7.76 -3.52
C LEU A 32 26.95 7.08 -2.16
N LEU A 33 27.92 7.27 -1.27
CA LEU A 33 27.88 6.82 0.12
C LEU A 33 27.56 8.01 1.03
N PRO A 34 26.43 7.99 1.74
CA PRO A 34 26.08 9.06 2.68
C PRO A 34 27.21 9.31 3.69
N GLY A 35 27.70 10.56 3.76
CA GLY A 35 28.73 10.98 4.71
C GLY A 35 30.17 10.50 4.45
N ILE A 36 30.41 9.72 3.39
CA ILE A 36 31.75 9.16 3.07
C ILE A 36 32.26 9.66 1.71
N GLY A 37 31.37 9.92 0.76
CA GLY A 37 31.72 10.41 -0.58
C GLY A 37 31.29 9.43 -1.68
N ALA A 38 32.09 9.28 -2.73
CA ALA A 38 31.78 8.41 -3.86
C ALA A 38 32.60 7.12 -3.83
N ARG A 39 31.99 6.00 -4.23
CA ARG A 39 32.65 4.73 -4.46
C ARG A 39 32.54 4.36 -5.94
N LEU A 40 33.66 4.01 -6.56
CA LEU A 40 33.71 3.55 -7.95
C LEU A 40 33.76 2.03 -7.97
N GLU A 41 32.92 1.41 -8.80
CA GLU A 41 32.89 -0.03 -9.02
C GLU A 41 32.92 -0.29 -10.54
N SER A 42 33.96 -0.99 -11.02
CA SER A 42 34.06 -1.37 -12.43
C SER A 42 33.65 -2.84 -12.60
N THR A 43 32.60 -3.08 -13.38
CA THR A 43 31.95 -4.39 -13.51
C THR A 43 31.28 -4.53 -14.88
N SER A 44 31.15 -5.76 -15.38
CA SER A 44 30.33 -6.08 -16.55
C SER A 44 28.83 -6.17 -16.21
N LEU A 45 28.50 -6.43 -14.94
CA LEU A 45 27.14 -6.51 -14.42
C LEU A 45 26.92 -5.51 -13.29
N PHE A 46 25.97 -4.58 -13.46
CA PHE A 46 25.66 -3.59 -12.42
C PHE A 46 25.34 -4.22 -11.06
N GLY A 47 24.56 -5.32 -11.03
CA GLY A 47 24.20 -6.03 -9.80
C GLY A 47 25.39 -6.47 -8.93
N VAL A 48 26.55 -6.79 -9.53
CA VAL A 48 27.78 -7.10 -8.77
C VAL A 48 28.28 -5.85 -8.04
N GLY A 49 28.35 -4.71 -8.72
CA GLY A 49 28.70 -3.43 -8.12
C GLY A 49 27.71 -3.01 -7.03
N LEU A 50 26.42 -3.22 -7.28
CA LEU A 50 25.35 -2.96 -6.30
C LEU A 50 25.50 -3.80 -5.04
N LEU A 51 25.78 -5.11 -5.15
CA LEU A 51 26.01 -5.96 -3.98
C LEU A 51 27.23 -5.51 -3.16
N ARG A 52 28.32 -5.11 -3.82
CA ARG A 52 29.50 -4.56 -3.13
C ARG A 52 29.17 -3.24 -2.42
N TYR A 53 28.39 -2.37 -3.05
CA TYR A 53 27.88 -1.14 -2.44
C TYR A 53 26.98 -1.40 -1.23
N LEU A 54 26.02 -2.33 -1.34
CA LEU A 54 25.11 -2.71 -0.25
C LEU A 54 25.90 -3.29 0.93
N ARG A 55 26.90 -4.14 0.66
CA ARG A 55 27.82 -4.65 1.68
C ARG A 55 28.60 -3.53 2.37
N ALA A 56 29.12 -2.58 1.61
CA ALA A 56 29.85 -1.43 2.16
C ALA A 56 28.95 -0.51 3.03
N THR A 57 27.66 -0.46 2.73
CA THR A 57 26.64 0.27 3.52
C THR A 57 26.01 -0.57 4.63
N LYS A 58 26.59 -1.75 4.95
CA LYS A 58 26.13 -2.67 6.01
C LYS A 58 24.70 -3.19 5.81
N VAL A 59 24.23 -3.26 4.57
CA VAL A 59 23.01 -3.98 4.22
C VAL A 59 23.34 -5.46 4.12
N ASP A 60 22.66 -6.26 4.94
CA ASP A 60 22.78 -7.72 4.96
C ASP A 60 21.95 -8.31 3.81
N VAL A 61 22.63 -8.73 2.75
CA VAL A 61 22.03 -9.37 1.58
C VAL A 61 22.31 -10.86 1.69
N ASP A 62 21.25 -11.64 1.89
CA ASP A 62 21.29 -13.10 2.00
C ASP A 62 20.98 -13.78 0.67
N ARG A 63 20.29 -13.10 -0.26
CA ARG A 63 19.91 -13.68 -1.55
C ARG A 63 20.06 -12.71 -2.72
N TRP A 64 20.46 -13.25 -3.87
CA TRP A 64 20.40 -12.59 -5.17
C TRP A 64 19.61 -13.43 -6.17
N LEU A 65 18.37 -13.01 -6.42
CA LEU A 65 17.51 -13.49 -7.49
C LEU A 65 17.91 -12.82 -8.81
N VAL A 66 18.37 -13.63 -9.77
CA VAL A 66 18.80 -13.18 -11.08
C VAL A 66 17.89 -13.79 -12.13
N MET A 67 17.24 -12.94 -12.93
CA MET A 67 16.29 -13.34 -13.98
C MET A 67 16.83 -12.96 -15.35
N GLY A 68 16.65 -13.84 -16.33
CA GLY A 68 17.17 -13.62 -17.68
C GLY A 68 16.62 -14.56 -18.74
N THR A 69 17.23 -14.48 -19.91
CA THR A 69 16.95 -15.29 -21.11
C THR A 69 18.10 -16.26 -21.38
N SER A 70 17.96 -17.15 -22.37
CA SER A 70 19.04 -18.08 -22.74
C SER A 70 20.28 -17.39 -23.32
N ALA A 71 20.17 -16.10 -23.67
CA ALA A 71 21.24 -15.27 -24.20
C ALA A 71 21.84 -14.31 -23.17
N SER A 72 21.32 -14.29 -21.94
CA SER A 72 21.76 -13.35 -20.92
C SER A 72 23.18 -13.67 -20.40
N LEU A 73 23.84 -12.67 -19.81
CA LEU A 73 25.20 -12.74 -19.26
C LEU A 73 25.34 -13.62 -18.00
N TRP A 74 24.96 -14.89 -18.09
CA TRP A 74 25.03 -15.81 -16.95
C TRP A 74 26.46 -16.10 -16.50
N SER A 75 27.41 -16.17 -17.44
CA SER A 75 28.85 -16.42 -17.18
C SER A 75 29.48 -15.32 -16.31
N GLU A 76 29.05 -14.06 -16.48
CA GLU A 76 29.62 -12.90 -15.78
C GLU A 76 29.28 -12.83 -14.28
N LEU A 77 28.38 -13.68 -13.78
CA LEU A 77 28.05 -13.74 -12.34
C LEU A 77 29.24 -14.18 -11.47
N TYR A 78 30.25 -14.83 -12.06
CA TYR A 78 31.49 -15.20 -11.39
C TYR A 78 32.30 -13.99 -10.86
N GLU A 79 32.06 -12.77 -11.36
CA GLU A 79 32.75 -11.55 -10.88
C GLU A 79 32.47 -11.22 -9.40
N LEU A 80 31.45 -11.84 -8.80
CA LEU A 80 31.17 -11.71 -7.37
C LEU A 80 32.07 -12.62 -6.49
N LEU A 81 32.70 -13.64 -7.07
CA LEU A 81 33.57 -14.57 -6.34
C LEU A 81 34.85 -13.87 -5.90
N ASP A 82 35.36 -14.24 -4.73
CA ASP A 82 36.65 -13.73 -4.23
C ASP A 82 37.82 -14.30 -5.07
N ASN A 83 37.73 -15.56 -5.51
CA ASN A 83 38.69 -16.24 -6.38
C ASN A 83 38.01 -16.78 -7.66
N PRO A 84 37.80 -15.94 -8.69
CA PRO A 84 37.08 -16.35 -9.89
C PRO A 84 37.78 -17.45 -10.72
N ASP A 85 39.10 -17.58 -10.58
CA ASP A 85 39.91 -18.58 -11.31
C ASP A 85 39.64 -20.02 -10.87
N GLU A 86 39.05 -20.23 -9.69
CA GLU A 86 38.73 -21.57 -9.14
C GLU A 86 37.55 -22.27 -9.86
N VAL A 87 36.83 -21.55 -10.72
CA VAL A 87 35.65 -22.05 -11.46
C VAL A 87 35.81 -21.85 -12.96
N LEU A 88 37.06 -21.77 -13.45
CA LEU A 88 37.35 -21.42 -14.84
C LEU A 88 36.77 -22.43 -15.84
N GLU A 89 36.81 -23.73 -15.51
CA GLU A 89 36.23 -24.78 -16.36
C GLU A 89 34.72 -24.63 -16.47
N GLU A 90 34.02 -24.47 -15.35
CA GLU A 90 32.56 -24.29 -15.33
C GLU A 90 32.14 -22.94 -15.95
N TYR A 91 32.96 -21.90 -15.78
CA TYR A 91 32.80 -20.62 -16.48
C TYR A 91 32.84 -20.81 -18.00
N CYS A 92 33.82 -21.54 -18.53
CA CYS A 92 33.93 -21.79 -19.97
C CYS A 92 32.71 -22.55 -20.50
N GLU A 93 32.25 -23.58 -19.78
CA GLU A 93 31.05 -24.35 -20.17
C GLU A 93 29.81 -23.45 -20.28
N ILE A 94 29.54 -22.60 -19.28
CA ILE A 94 28.38 -21.72 -19.32
C ILE A 94 28.56 -20.58 -20.34
N ASP A 95 29.78 -20.05 -20.53
CA ASP A 95 30.06 -18.99 -21.51
C ASP A 95 29.84 -19.47 -22.95
N GLU A 96 30.19 -20.72 -23.26
CA GLU A 96 29.90 -21.33 -24.57
C GLU A 96 28.38 -21.41 -24.83
N LEU A 97 27.60 -21.81 -23.83
CA LEU A 97 26.14 -21.85 -23.93
C LEU A 97 25.54 -20.44 -24.07
N VAL A 98 26.07 -19.45 -23.36
CA VAL A 98 25.68 -18.04 -23.49
C VAL A 98 25.98 -17.53 -24.90
N ALA A 99 27.17 -17.80 -25.43
CA ALA A 99 27.58 -17.42 -26.79
C ALA A 99 26.67 -18.06 -27.86
N ALA A 100 26.26 -19.32 -27.65
CA ALA A 100 25.32 -20.03 -28.50
C ALA A 100 23.84 -19.62 -28.27
N LYS A 101 23.54 -18.85 -27.21
CA LYS A 101 22.19 -18.48 -26.76
C LYS A 101 21.31 -19.70 -26.40
N GLN A 102 21.94 -20.76 -25.89
CA GLN A 102 21.36 -22.07 -25.64
C GLN A 102 21.37 -22.47 -24.15
N VAL A 103 21.54 -21.52 -23.23
CA VAL A 103 21.47 -21.82 -21.80
C VAL A 103 20.11 -22.41 -21.45
N THR A 104 20.13 -23.62 -20.87
CA THR A 104 18.94 -24.34 -20.38
C THR A 104 18.80 -24.22 -18.86
N THR A 105 17.65 -24.62 -18.33
CA THR A 105 17.40 -24.65 -16.89
C THR A 105 18.38 -25.57 -16.16
N GLU A 106 18.75 -26.70 -16.74
CA GLU A 106 19.69 -27.67 -16.15
C GLU A 106 21.11 -27.10 -16.08
N ALA A 107 21.58 -26.50 -17.17
CA ALA A 107 22.89 -25.84 -17.21
C ALA A 107 22.94 -24.69 -16.19
N LEU A 108 21.87 -23.91 -16.11
CA LEU A 108 21.77 -22.80 -15.17
C LEU A 108 21.74 -23.28 -13.70
N ALA A 109 21.07 -24.40 -13.42
CA ALA A 109 21.06 -25.02 -12.09
C ALA A 109 22.44 -25.55 -11.68
N LYS A 110 23.20 -26.16 -12.61
CA LYS A 110 24.60 -26.56 -12.38
C LYS A 110 25.44 -25.32 -12.04
N TRP A 111 25.32 -24.26 -12.82
CA TRP A 111 26.05 -23.01 -12.60
C TRP A 111 25.69 -22.35 -11.26
N GLN A 112 24.41 -22.30 -10.92
CA GLN A 112 23.95 -21.83 -9.60
C GLN A 112 24.60 -22.63 -8.46
N SER A 113 24.68 -23.96 -8.59
CA SER A 113 25.29 -24.80 -7.57
C SER A 113 26.78 -24.51 -7.40
N VAL A 114 27.50 -24.29 -8.50
CA VAL A 114 28.92 -23.89 -8.49
C VAL A 114 29.09 -22.56 -7.75
N LEU A 115 28.36 -21.51 -8.15
CA LEU A 115 28.43 -20.20 -7.52
C LEU A 115 28.10 -20.25 -6.01
N ASN A 116 27.02 -20.94 -5.65
CA ASN A 116 26.60 -21.06 -4.24
C ASN A 116 27.56 -21.88 -3.38
N SER A 117 28.33 -22.80 -3.96
CA SER A 117 29.35 -23.55 -3.21
C SER A 117 30.59 -22.71 -2.87
N ARG A 118 30.80 -21.59 -3.56
CA ARG A 118 31.95 -20.69 -3.39
C ARG A 118 31.61 -19.41 -2.63
N LEU A 119 30.32 -19.12 -2.42
CA LEU A 119 29.84 -17.96 -1.66
C LEU A 119 29.20 -18.37 -0.34
N ASN A 120 29.72 -17.83 0.76
CA ASN A 120 29.22 -18.13 2.11
C ASN A 120 28.12 -17.18 2.60
N ARG A 121 27.86 -16.07 1.91
CA ARG A 121 27.01 -14.96 2.42
C ARG A 121 25.79 -14.63 1.56
N VAL A 122 25.90 -14.77 0.24
CA VAL A 122 24.82 -14.46 -0.70
C VAL A 122 24.46 -15.74 -1.43
N GLN A 123 23.20 -16.15 -1.34
CA GLN A 123 22.67 -17.27 -2.11
C GLN A 123 22.14 -16.76 -3.46
N PHE A 124 22.66 -17.29 -4.55
CA PHE A 124 22.08 -17.12 -5.88
C PHE A 124 20.81 -17.95 -6.06
N SER A 125 19.81 -17.33 -6.67
CA SER A 125 18.65 -17.98 -7.29
C SER A 125 18.59 -17.52 -8.74
N LEU A 126 18.94 -18.39 -9.68
CA LEU A 126 19.04 -18.11 -11.10
C LEU A 126 17.81 -18.66 -11.82
N CYS A 127 17.08 -17.79 -12.52
CA CYS A 127 15.81 -18.16 -13.14
C CYS A 127 15.77 -17.77 -14.61
N LEU A 128 15.54 -18.76 -15.47
CA LEU A 128 15.29 -18.56 -16.89
C LEU A 128 13.82 -18.15 -17.09
N THR A 129 13.55 -16.85 -17.07
CA THR A 129 12.18 -16.29 -17.14
C THR A 129 11.78 -15.87 -18.55
N GLY A 130 12.73 -15.83 -19.48
CA GLY A 130 12.50 -15.29 -20.83
C GLY A 130 12.41 -13.77 -20.85
N SER A 131 11.97 -13.21 -21.98
CA SER A 131 11.98 -11.75 -22.24
C SER A 131 10.82 -10.99 -21.57
N ALA A 132 9.88 -11.69 -20.94
CA ALA A 132 8.63 -11.12 -20.39
C ALA A 132 7.78 -10.37 -21.44
N MET A 133 7.94 -10.68 -22.74
CA MET A 133 7.14 -10.09 -23.83
C MET A 133 5.74 -10.71 -23.91
N GLU A 134 5.63 -11.99 -23.55
CA GLU A 134 4.39 -12.76 -23.61
C GLU A 134 3.95 -13.17 -22.21
N LEU A 135 2.63 -13.28 -21.99
CA LEU A 135 2.05 -13.61 -20.69
C LEU A 135 2.69 -14.83 -19.99
N PRO A 136 3.00 -15.97 -20.67
CA PRO A 136 3.68 -17.09 -20.03
C PRO A 136 5.04 -16.70 -19.44
N SER A 137 5.86 -15.94 -20.16
CA SER A 137 7.17 -15.48 -19.67
C SER A 137 7.04 -14.44 -18.54
N GLN A 138 5.96 -13.65 -18.53
CA GLN A 138 5.63 -12.75 -17.42
C GLN A 138 5.23 -13.52 -16.16
N HIS A 139 4.46 -14.61 -16.31
CA HIS A 139 4.15 -15.53 -15.22
C HIS A 139 5.40 -16.21 -14.67
N GLU A 140 6.38 -16.57 -15.49
CA GLU A 140 7.64 -17.13 -15.00
C GLU A 140 8.47 -16.11 -14.19
N ALA A 141 8.46 -14.83 -14.57
CA ALA A 141 9.05 -13.78 -13.73
C ALA A 141 8.33 -13.67 -12.37
N ALA A 142 7.00 -13.66 -12.36
CA ALA A 142 6.22 -13.66 -11.12
C ALA A 142 6.48 -14.91 -10.27
N ARG A 143 6.53 -16.09 -10.89
CA ARG A 143 6.83 -17.37 -10.24
C ARG A 143 8.20 -17.32 -9.56
N ALA A 144 9.23 -16.86 -10.28
CA ALA A 144 10.58 -16.72 -9.75
C ALA A 144 10.60 -15.82 -8.51
N MET A 145 9.93 -14.67 -8.57
CA MET A 145 9.86 -13.74 -7.44
C MET A 145 9.11 -14.34 -6.25
N PHE A 146 7.92 -14.92 -6.44
CA PHE A 146 7.14 -15.54 -5.37
C PHE A 146 7.85 -16.73 -4.71
N GLN A 147 8.59 -17.54 -5.47
CA GLN A 147 9.28 -18.71 -4.95
C GLN A 147 10.59 -18.35 -4.24
N HIS A 148 11.29 -17.31 -4.70
CA HIS A 148 12.64 -17.03 -4.26
C HIS A 148 12.79 -15.78 -3.40
N ILE A 149 11.77 -14.95 -3.22
CA ILE A 149 11.82 -13.86 -2.22
C ILE A 149 11.10 -14.36 -0.96
N PRO A 150 11.82 -14.63 0.15
CA PRO A 150 11.18 -15.12 1.36
C PRO A 150 10.27 -14.06 2.00
N ARG A 151 9.28 -14.51 2.78
CA ARG A 151 8.38 -13.59 3.50
C ARG A 151 9.16 -12.69 4.47
N GLY A 152 8.72 -11.45 4.63
CA GLY A 152 9.35 -10.48 5.54
C GLY A 152 10.71 -9.94 5.07
N ASN A 153 11.17 -10.31 3.87
CA ASN A 153 12.42 -9.77 3.32
C ASN A 153 12.27 -8.31 2.90
N ARG A 154 13.38 -7.59 2.97
CA ARG A 154 13.55 -6.35 2.21
C ARG A 154 13.88 -6.70 0.77
N VAL A 155 13.40 -5.90 -0.17
CA VAL A 155 13.68 -6.11 -1.60
C VAL A 155 14.51 -4.96 -2.13
N VAL A 156 15.56 -5.28 -2.87
CA VAL A 156 16.32 -4.30 -3.64
C VAL A 156 16.22 -4.69 -5.11
N MET A 157 15.65 -3.80 -5.91
CA MET A 157 15.46 -3.96 -7.34
C MET A 157 16.62 -3.29 -8.09
N ASP A 158 17.36 -4.08 -8.84
CA ASP A 158 18.26 -3.61 -9.90
C ASP A 158 17.48 -3.52 -11.21
N ILE A 159 17.26 -2.27 -11.66
CA ILE A 159 16.49 -1.96 -12.87
C ILE A 159 17.40 -1.52 -14.03
N THR A 160 18.70 -1.83 -13.96
CA THR A 160 19.72 -1.36 -14.90
C THR A 160 19.73 -2.14 -16.21
N HIS A 161 19.61 -3.46 -16.12
CA HIS A 161 19.72 -4.36 -17.26
C HIS A 161 18.39 -5.08 -17.52
N GLY A 162 18.36 -5.84 -18.63
CA GLY A 162 17.14 -6.48 -19.12
C GLY A 162 16.34 -5.59 -20.07
N PHE A 163 15.14 -6.04 -20.44
CA PHE A 163 14.25 -5.25 -21.26
C PHE A 163 13.57 -4.16 -20.44
N ARG A 164 13.32 -3.00 -21.05
CA ARG A 164 12.77 -1.81 -20.36
C ARG A 164 11.44 -2.06 -19.63
N HIS A 165 10.64 -3.02 -20.09
CA HIS A 165 9.35 -3.37 -19.47
C HIS A 165 9.48 -4.35 -18.29
N GLN A 166 10.59 -5.08 -18.15
CA GLN A 166 10.77 -6.06 -17.07
C GLN A 166 10.73 -5.42 -15.67
N PRO A 167 11.45 -4.30 -15.40
CA PRO A 167 11.34 -3.58 -14.13
C PRO A 167 9.92 -3.10 -13.80
N VAL A 168 9.15 -2.71 -14.82
CA VAL A 168 7.75 -2.25 -14.65
C VAL A 168 6.88 -3.40 -14.16
N ILE A 169 6.98 -4.57 -14.83
CA ILE A 169 6.27 -5.78 -14.42
C ILE A 169 6.70 -6.22 -13.02
N ALA A 170 7.99 -6.23 -12.75
CA ALA A 170 8.55 -6.62 -11.45
C ALA A 170 8.05 -5.71 -10.32
N THR A 171 7.93 -4.41 -10.59
CA THR A 171 7.37 -3.44 -9.64
C THR A 171 5.93 -3.79 -9.30
N ALA A 172 5.09 -4.08 -10.29
CA ALA A 172 3.71 -4.51 -10.05
C ALA A 172 3.63 -5.84 -9.27
N ILE A 173 4.52 -6.79 -9.56
CA ILE A 173 4.64 -8.04 -8.80
C ILE A 173 4.99 -7.74 -7.34
N VAL A 174 6.01 -6.91 -7.09
CA VAL A 174 6.42 -6.55 -5.72
C VAL A 174 5.31 -5.84 -4.96
N SER A 175 4.54 -4.97 -5.61
CA SER A 175 3.37 -4.33 -4.99
C SER A 175 2.36 -5.37 -4.46
N LEU A 176 2.10 -6.44 -5.22
CA LEU A 176 1.30 -7.56 -4.72
C LEU A 176 2.00 -8.34 -3.60
N MET A 177 3.33 -8.47 -3.66
CA MET A 177 4.13 -9.15 -2.64
C MET A 177 4.15 -8.43 -1.29
N ARG A 178 3.92 -7.12 -1.24
CA ARG A 178 3.74 -6.40 0.03
C ARG A 178 2.64 -7.04 0.88
N TRP A 179 1.54 -7.41 0.24
CA TRP A 179 0.38 -8.01 0.88
C TRP A 179 0.46 -9.54 1.01
N THR A 180 1.07 -10.21 0.03
CA THR A 180 1.11 -11.68 0.00
C THR A 180 2.34 -12.29 0.67
N HIS A 181 3.44 -11.53 0.77
CA HIS A 181 4.74 -11.96 1.27
C HIS A 181 5.31 -11.04 2.37
N ASP A 182 4.54 -10.06 2.86
CA ASP A 182 4.98 -9.15 3.94
C ASP A 182 6.27 -8.39 3.57
N ILE A 183 6.36 -7.93 2.32
CA ILE A 183 7.48 -7.11 1.85
C ILE A 183 7.26 -5.67 2.32
N GLN A 184 8.03 -5.22 3.31
CA GLN A 184 7.82 -3.91 3.93
C GLN A 184 8.60 -2.78 3.23
N HIS A 185 9.78 -3.08 2.68
CA HIS A 185 10.68 -2.08 2.12
C HIS A 185 11.25 -2.51 0.78
N VAL A 186 11.04 -1.68 -0.24
CA VAL A 186 11.55 -1.87 -1.59
C VAL A 186 12.45 -0.70 -1.94
N ARG A 187 13.66 -0.98 -2.44
CA ARG A 187 14.60 0.03 -2.93
C ARG A 187 14.89 -0.21 -4.39
N TYR A 188 15.01 0.85 -5.18
CA TYR A 188 15.23 0.75 -6.62
C TYR A 188 16.56 1.39 -6.99
N PHE A 189 17.41 0.65 -7.68
CA PHE A 189 18.72 1.10 -8.13
C PHE A 189 18.85 1.02 -9.64
N TYR A 190 19.42 2.08 -10.20
CA TYR A 190 19.63 2.22 -11.64
C TYR A 190 21.05 2.70 -11.94
N GLY A 191 21.79 1.94 -12.72
CA GLY A 191 23.04 2.37 -13.34
C GLY A 191 22.77 3.16 -14.61
N ALA A 192 22.83 4.49 -14.54
CA ALA A 192 22.49 5.37 -15.64
C ALA A 192 23.64 5.49 -16.66
N TYR A 193 23.85 4.43 -17.45
CA TYR A 193 24.93 4.33 -18.44
C TYR A 193 24.99 5.51 -19.42
N ASP A 194 23.82 5.98 -19.86
CA ASP A 194 23.71 7.09 -20.82
C ASP A 194 23.94 8.47 -20.19
N ALA A 195 23.94 8.57 -18.85
CA ALA A 195 24.23 9.79 -18.10
C ALA A 195 25.68 9.84 -17.59
N ARG A 196 26.58 9.10 -18.24
CA ARG A 196 28.00 9.04 -17.84
C ARG A 196 28.73 10.35 -18.08
N GLU A 197 29.60 10.71 -17.14
CA GLU A 197 30.55 11.81 -17.26
C GLU A 197 31.93 11.20 -17.55
N GLY A 198 32.42 11.35 -18.79
CA GLY A 198 33.57 10.58 -19.26
C GLY A 198 33.26 9.08 -19.27
N ASP A 199 34.10 8.29 -18.59
CA ASP A 199 33.98 6.83 -18.50
C ASP A 199 33.23 6.35 -17.24
N VAL A 200 32.59 7.27 -16.51
CA VAL A 200 31.95 6.98 -15.21
C VAL A 200 30.44 7.21 -15.28
N ALA A 201 29.66 6.14 -15.15
CA ALA A 201 28.21 6.18 -15.10
C ALA A 201 27.71 6.38 -13.65
N PRO A 202 26.73 7.26 -13.37
CA PRO A 202 26.16 7.36 -12.04
C PRO A 202 25.29 6.15 -11.69
N ALA A 203 25.43 5.65 -10.47
CA ALA A 203 24.52 4.68 -9.87
C ALA A 203 23.56 5.42 -8.92
N VAL A 204 22.26 5.35 -9.21
CA VAL A 204 21.24 6.19 -8.57
C VAL A 204 20.22 5.31 -7.85
N GLU A 205 19.85 5.69 -6.64
CA GLU A 205 18.67 5.16 -5.95
C GLU A 205 17.45 6.01 -6.32
N LEU A 206 16.30 5.37 -6.53
CA LEU A 206 15.05 6.02 -6.91
C LEU A 206 14.03 5.88 -5.76
N PRO A 207 14.14 6.69 -4.68
CA PRO A 207 13.31 6.55 -3.47
C PRO A 207 11.82 6.80 -3.73
N ILE A 208 11.49 7.61 -4.73
CA ILE A 208 10.12 7.99 -5.09
C ILE A 208 9.21 6.79 -5.38
N PHE A 209 9.75 5.65 -5.84
CA PHE A 209 8.93 4.44 -6.05
C PHE A 209 8.35 3.90 -4.75
N GLN A 210 9.15 3.88 -3.68
CA GLN A 210 8.66 3.44 -2.36
C GLN A 210 7.66 4.44 -1.80
N GLU A 211 7.92 5.74 -1.93
CA GLU A 211 7.02 6.80 -1.47
C GLU A 211 5.66 6.72 -2.15
N LEU A 212 5.62 6.57 -3.48
CA LEU A 212 4.38 6.43 -4.24
C LEU A 212 3.61 5.15 -3.87
N LEU A 213 4.33 4.04 -3.64
CA LEU A 213 3.72 2.77 -3.28
C LEU A 213 3.03 2.87 -1.91
N GLU A 214 3.73 3.40 -0.92
CA GLU A 214 3.18 3.62 0.42
C GLU A 214 2.03 4.66 0.43
N ALA A 215 2.16 5.73 -0.36
CA ALA A 215 1.11 6.73 -0.51
C ALA A 215 -0.16 6.12 -1.14
N THR A 216 0.00 5.31 -2.19
CA THR A 216 -1.13 4.62 -2.85
C THR A 216 -1.85 3.69 -1.88
N GLU A 217 -1.11 2.93 -1.07
CA GLU A 217 -1.67 2.03 -0.05
C GLU A 217 -2.45 2.80 1.02
N ALA A 218 -1.85 3.87 1.55
CA ALA A 218 -2.50 4.73 2.54
C ALA A 218 -3.79 5.37 1.99
N SER A 219 -3.75 5.89 0.77
CA SER A 219 -4.92 6.47 0.09
C SER A 219 -6.03 5.44 -0.15
N ALA A 220 -5.68 4.23 -0.57
CA ALA A 220 -6.66 3.17 -0.79
C ALA A 220 -7.35 2.74 0.52
N ILE A 221 -6.61 2.66 1.63
CA ILE A 221 -7.18 2.34 2.95
C ILE A 221 -8.10 3.46 3.42
N LEU A 222 -7.67 4.71 3.26
CA LEU A 222 -8.48 5.86 3.60
C LEU A 222 -9.79 5.90 2.80
N ASP A 223 -9.73 5.72 1.48
CA ASP A 223 -10.89 5.73 0.59
C ASP A 223 -11.89 4.61 0.95
N THR A 224 -11.39 3.38 1.07
CA THR A 224 -12.25 2.19 1.23
C THR A 224 -12.79 1.99 2.65
N THR A 225 -12.08 2.45 3.68
CA THR A 225 -12.45 2.20 5.09
C THR A 225 -12.72 3.46 5.90
N GLY A 226 -12.28 4.62 5.39
CA GLY A 226 -12.25 5.86 6.14
C GLY A 226 -11.14 5.94 7.19
N ASN A 227 -10.31 4.90 7.35
CA ASN A 227 -9.21 4.89 8.30
C ASN A 227 -8.06 5.78 7.81
N TYR A 228 -7.88 6.93 8.46
CA TYR A 228 -6.85 7.91 8.13
C TYR A 228 -5.52 7.69 8.86
N GLN A 229 -5.37 6.64 9.68
CA GLN A 229 -4.15 6.40 10.47
C GLN A 229 -2.89 6.32 9.59
N GLN A 230 -2.96 5.57 8.48
CA GLN A 230 -1.80 5.39 7.61
C GLN A 230 -1.45 6.67 6.85
N THR A 231 -2.45 7.38 6.32
CA THR A 231 -2.27 8.68 5.67
C THR A 231 -1.64 9.70 6.63
N ALA A 232 -2.15 9.79 7.86
CA ALA A 232 -1.58 10.66 8.89
C ALA A 232 -0.14 10.27 9.25
N SER A 233 0.15 8.97 9.39
CA SER A 233 1.49 8.46 9.66
C SER A 233 2.50 8.84 8.57
N ARG A 234 2.10 8.77 7.28
CA ARG A 234 2.95 9.23 6.16
C ARG A 234 3.25 10.73 6.24
N LEU A 235 2.33 11.51 6.77
CA LEU A 235 2.50 12.93 7.04
C LEU A 235 3.24 13.22 8.35
N GLY A 236 3.71 12.19 9.07
CA GLY A 236 4.47 12.33 10.31
C GLY A 236 3.62 12.54 11.57
N MET A 237 2.34 12.18 11.51
CA MET A 237 1.40 12.34 12.62
C MET A 237 0.90 11.00 13.14
N ASP A 238 0.60 10.93 14.44
CA ASP A 238 -0.08 9.78 15.05
C ASP A 238 -1.57 10.10 15.21
N ALA A 239 -2.40 9.34 14.48
CA ALA A 239 -3.85 9.47 14.49
C ALA A 239 -4.55 8.24 15.11
N GLU A 240 -3.81 7.36 15.80
CA GLU A 240 -4.35 6.08 16.29
C GLU A 240 -5.56 6.28 17.20
N LEU A 241 -5.39 7.12 18.23
CA LEU A 241 -6.44 7.41 19.21
C LEU A 241 -7.63 8.15 18.58
N ALA A 242 -7.38 9.07 17.65
CA ALA A 242 -8.45 9.82 16.96
C ALA A 242 -9.36 8.87 16.19
N TRP A 243 -8.76 7.96 15.41
CA TRP A 243 -9.48 6.94 14.67
C TRP A 243 -10.21 5.96 15.59
N PHE A 244 -9.58 5.51 16.68
CA PHE A 244 -10.21 4.62 17.66
C PHE A 244 -11.48 5.25 18.25
N LEU A 245 -11.42 6.52 18.66
CA LEU A 245 -12.59 7.23 19.20
C LEU A 245 -13.68 7.41 18.15
N GLU A 246 -13.32 7.74 16.90
CA GLU A 246 -14.28 7.90 15.81
C GLU A 246 -14.97 6.57 15.44
N SER A 247 -14.19 5.51 15.24
CA SER A 247 -14.68 4.18 14.88
C SER A 247 -15.50 3.50 16.00
N THR A 248 -15.37 3.97 17.24
CA THR A 248 -16.20 3.55 18.38
C THR A 248 -17.34 4.53 18.70
N ASN A 249 -17.69 5.43 17.76
CA ASN A 249 -18.78 6.40 17.87
C ASN A 249 -18.66 7.42 19.02
N GLN A 250 -17.45 7.66 19.52
CA GLN A 250 -17.14 8.68 20.53
C GLN A 250 -16.80 10.03 19.87
N LEU A 251 -17.67 10.50 18.97
CA LEU A 251 -17.41 11.66 18.09
C LEU A 251 -17.06 12.96 18.83
N GLY A 252 -17.60 13.16 20.03
CA GLY A 252 -17.24 14.31 20.88
C GLY A 252 -15.76 14.30 21.26
N SER A 253 -15.25 13.15 21.72
CA SER A 253 -13.83 12.97 22.08
C SER A 253 -12.94 12.93 20.84
N ALA A 254 -13.40 12.27 19.76
CA ALA A 254 -12.66 12.19 18.50
C ALA A 254 -12.43 13.57 17.88
N LYS A 255 -13.43 14.47 17.90
CA LYS A 255 -13.30 15.85 17.40
C LYS A 255 -12.08 16.57 18.00
N ASN A 256 -11.87 16.44 19.31
CA ASN A 256 -10.77 17.12 19.98
C ASN A 256 -9.40 16.60 19.50
N GLN A 257 -9.29 15.30 19.23
CA GLN A 257 -8.06 14.74 18.68
C GLN A 257 -7.87 15.13 17.21
N VAL A 258 -8.93 15.10 16.41
CA VAL A 258 -8.88 15.53 15.00
C VAL A 258 -8.49 17.01 14.87
N ASN A 259 -9.04 17.88 15.71
CA ASN A 259 -8.67 19.30 15.72
C ASN A 259 -7.18 19.50 16.04
N ARG A 260 -6.60 18.69 16.95
CA ARG A 260 -5.16 18.72 17.23
C ARG A 260 -4.34 18.27 16.04
N LEU A 261 -4.77 17.20 15.35
CA LEU A 261 -4.12 16.74 14.12
C LEU A 261 -4.11 17.86 13.07
N GLN A 262 -5.25 18.52 12.85
CA GLN A 262 -5.35 19.64 11.90
C GLN A 262 -4.50 20.86 12.28
N GLN A 263 -4.21 21.09 13.57
CA GLN A 263 -3.35 22.18 14.01
C GLN A 263 -1.86 21.92 13.78
N VAL A 264 -1.44 20.65 13.81
CA VAL A 264 -0.04 20.24 13.59
C VAL A 264 0.22 19.94 12.11
N LEU A 265 -0.85 19.74 11.33
CA LEU A 265 -0.81 19.57 9.89
C LEU A 265 -0.16 20.80 9.24
N SER A 266 1.10 20.64 8.85
CA SER A 266 1.89 21.67 8.18
C SER A 266 1.80 21.49 6.67
N GLU A 267 1.90 22.59 5.92
CA GLU A 267 1.96 22.52 4.45
C GLU A 267 3.15 21.64 4.02
N PRO A 268 2.90 20.57 3.23
CA PRO A 268 3.97 19.70 2.81
C PRO A 268 4.90 20.35 1.81
N THR A 269 6.16 19.91 1.81
CA THR A 269 7.21 20.45 0.94
C THR A 269 7.35 19.73 -0.40
N ASP A 270 6.78 18.53 -0.54
CA ASP A 270 6.84 17.73 -1.77
C ASP A 270 5.45 17.32 -2.29
N PRO A 271 5.33 17.06 -3.60
CA PRO A 271 4.03 16.83 -4.24
C PRO A 271 3.26 15.62 -3.72
N ILE A 272 3.95 14.54 -3.33
CA ILE A 272 3.28 13.31 -2.87
C ILE A 272 2.61 13.59 -1.53
N ARG A 273 3.34 14.24 -0.62
CA ARG A 273 2.78 14.64 0.66
C ARG A 273 1.67 15.68 0.50
N THR A 274 1.72 16.57 -0.49
CA THR A 274 0.62 17.51 -0.80
C THR A 274 -0.67 16.75 -1.14
N GLU A 275 -0.60 15.75 -2.02
CA GLU A 275 -1.78 14.93 -2.34
C GLU A 275 -2.34 14.20 -1.11
N LEU A 276 -1.47 13.61 -0.28
CA LEU A 276 -1.90 12.94 0.96
C LEU A 276 -2.48 13.93 1.98
N HIS A 277 -1.93 15.14 2.05
CA HIS A 277 -2.41 16.20 2.91
C HIS A 277 -3.83 16.60 2.54
N ASP A 278 -4.11 16.81 1.25
CA ASP A 278 -5.43 17.25 0.78
C ASP A 278 -6.47 16.15 1.00
N LEU A 279 -6.12 14.89 0.69
CA LEU A 279 -6.96 13.73 1.02
C LEU A 279 -7.30 13.64 2.51
N LEU A 280 -6.30 13.88 3.38
CA LEU A 280 -6.51 13.85 4.82
C LEU A 280 -7.35 15.05 5.30
N ALA A 281 -7.08 16.24 4.79
CA ALA A 281 -7.81 17.46 5.14
C ALA A 281 -9.30 17.31 4.81
N ASP A 282 -9.63 16.83 3.61
CA ASP A 282 -10.99 16.56 3.16
C ASP A 282 -11.67 15.51 4.06
N ARG A 283 -10.96 14.42 4.39
CA ARG A 283 -11.50 13.38 5.27
C ARG A 283 -11.87 13.90 6.66
N LEU A 284 -11.07 14.82 7.20
CA LEU A 284 -11.20 15.34 8.56
C LEU A 284 -12.17 16.54 8.65
N GLU A 285 -12.75 16.98 7.53
CA GLU A 285 -13.66 18.14 7.47
C GLU A 285 -14.88 18.01 8.39
N TRP A 286 -15.34 16.78 8.66
CA TRP A 286 -16.46 16.52 9.58
C TRP A 286 -16.25 17.15 10.96
N ALA A 287 -15.00 17.24 11.45
CA ALA A 287 -14.70 17.77 12.77
C ALA A 287 -14.88 19.30 12.86
N ARG A 288 -14.82 20.01 11.73
CA ARG A 288 -15.01 21.46 11.65
C ARG A 288 -16.46 21.90 11.82
N GLN A 289 -17.41 20.98 11.66
CA GLN A 289 -18.84 21.27 11.86
C GLN A 289 -19.11 21.75 13.29
N ASP A 290 -19.79 22.89 13.45
CA ASP A 290 -20.08 23.48 14.76
C ASP A 290 -21.12 22.69 15.55
N LYS A 291 -22.22 22.32 14.89
CA LYS A 291 -23.34 21.63 15.52
C LYS A 291 -23.01 20.15 15.72
N PHE A 292 -23.32 19.64 16.90
CA PHE A 292 -23.11 18.23 17.25
C PHE A 292 -23.86 17.27 16.32
N VAL A 293 -25.10 17.62 15.96
CA VAL A 293 -25.93 16.87 15.00
C VAL A 293 -25.29 16.81 13.60
N SER A 294 -24.72 17.92 13.11
CA SER A 294 -24.07 17.95 11.79
C SER A 294 -22.90 16.99 11.71
N ARG A 295 -22.15 16.81 12.81
CA ARG A 295 -21.06 15.83 12.90
C ARG A 295 -21.56 14.39 12.77
N TYR A 296 -22.65 14.03 13.45
CA TYR A 296 -23.26 12.70 13.32
C TYR A 296 -23.75 12.44 11.90
N ARG A 297 -24.44 13.43 11.29
CA ARG A 297 -24.93 13.32 9.92
C ARG A 297 -23.77 13.09 8.93
N GLN A 298 -22.69 13.86 9.04
CA GLN A 298 -21.54 13.72 8.16
C GLN A 298 -20.78 12.40 8.41
N ALA A 299 -20.54 12.01 9.66
CA ALA A 299 -19.88 10.75 9.99
C ALA A 299 -20.69 9.54 9.51
N ALA A 300 -22.02 9.60 9.61
CA ALA A 300 -22.92 8.57 9.08
C ALA A 300 -22.86 8.49 7.55
N ARG A 301 -22.82 9.65 6.86
CA ARG A 301 -22.67 9.70 5.40
C ARG A 301 -21.34 9.08 4.98
N ASN A 302 -20.24 9.48 5.61
CA ASN A 302 -18.91 8.94 5.34
C ASN A 302 -18.88 7.40 5.54
N ALA A 303 -19.47 6.90 6.64
CA ALA A 303 -19.56 5.47 6.89
C ALA A 303 -20.37 4.75 5.82
N LEU A 304 -21.50 5.31 5.39
CA LEU A 304 -22.33 4.72 4.33
C LEU A 304 -21.58 4.70 2.99
N ASP A 305 -20.88 5.77 2.63
CA ASP A 305 -20.11 5.87 1.38
C ASP A 305 -18.99 4.82 1.36
N GLN A 306 -18.35 4.57 2.51
CA GLN A 306 -17.32 3.55 2.72
C GLN A 306 -17.87 2.10 2.89
N ASN A 307 -19.17 1.88 2.68
CA ASN A 307 -19.83 0.58 2.90
C ASN A 307 -19.78 0.07 4.36
N ASP A 308 -19.50 0.93 5.34
CA ASP A 308 -19.61 0.62 6.77
C ASP A 308 -21.08 0.76 7.22
N TYR A 309 -21.91 -0.19 6.76
CA TYR A 309 -23.36 -0.17 6.95
C TYR A 309 -23.75 -0.15 8.43
N PHE A 310 -23.06 -0.93 9.26
CA PHE A 310 -23.37 -1.01 10.68
C PHE A 310 -23.09 0.31 11.40
N ARG A 311 -21.91 0.91 11.20
CA ARG A 311 -21.61 2.21 11.79
C ARG A 311 -22.54 3.29 11.25
N ALA A 312 -22.86 3.26 9.96
CA ALA A 312 -23.81 4.20 9.35
C ALA A 312 -25.19 4.18 10.03
N VAL A 313 -25.81 3.00 10.20
CA VAL A 313 -27.14 2.91 10.83
C VAL A 313 -27.13 3.33 12.31
N VAL A 314 -26.06 2.99 13.03
CA VAL A 314 -25.88 3.44 14.42
C VAL A 314 -25.76 4.96 14.48
N LEU A 315 -24.92 5.57 13.63
CA LEU A 315 -24.70 7.01 13.63
C LEU A 315 -25.93 7.80 13.20
N VAL A 316 -26.71 7.34 12.22
CA VAL A 316 -27.99 7.99 11.86
C VAL A 316 -28.96 7.94 13.04
N TYR A 317 -29.13 6.77 13.65
CA TYR A 317 -30.05 6.60 14.77
C TYR A 317 -29.67 7.48 15.98
N GLU A 318 -28.41 7.43 16.41
CA GLU A 318 -27.93 8.24 17.52
C GLU A 318 -27.96 9.74 17.18
N GLY A 319 -27.63 10.12 15.94
CA GLY A 319 -27.71 11.50 15.49
C GLY A 319 -29.13 12.07 15.54
N LEU A 320 -30.14 11.27 15.18
CA LEU A 320 -31.55 11.66 15.28
C LEU A 320 -32.02 11.78 16.73
N LEU A 321 -31.54 10.92 17.64
CA LEU A 321 -31.81 11.06 19.07
C LEU A 321 -31.22 12.35 19.64
N VAL A 322 -29.97 12.67 19.29
CA VAL A 322 -29.31 13.91 19.70
C VAL A 322 -30.06 15.13 19.15
N LEU A 323 -30.47 15.09 17.88
CA LEU A 323 -31.26 16.16 17.27
C LEU A 323 -32.58 16.38 18.01
N ALA A 324 -33.35 15.32 18.22
CA ALA A 324 -34.62 15.41 18.92
C ALA A 324 -34.46 15.93 20.34
N ASN A 325 -33.44 15.46 21.07
CA ASN A 325 -33.13 15.95 22.41
C ASN A 325 -32.85 17.47 22.38
N SER A 326 -32.05 17.95 21.44
CA SER A 326 -31.72 19.38 21.31
C SER A 326 -32.94 20.27 21.03
N ILE A 327 -34.01 19.71 20.45
CA ILE A 327 -35.27 20.41 20.17
C ILE A 327 -36.21 20.35 21.38
N LEU A 328 -36.42 19.14 21.92
CA LEU A 328 -37.39 18.90 23.00
C LEU A 328 -36.90 19.40 24.37
N ARG A 329 -35.58 19.46 24.57
CA ARG A 329 -34.95 19.85 25.83
C ARG A 329 -33.79 20.83 25.58
N PRO A 330 -34.07 22.07 25.15
CA PRO A 330 -33.02 23.06 24.90
C PRO A 330 -32.18 23.30 26.16
N GLY A 331 -30.86 23.29 26.03
CA GLY A 331 -29.92 23.53 27.13
C GLY A 331 -29.57 22.30 27.98
N SER A 332 -30.20 21.15 27.74
CA SER A 332 -29.74 19.88 28.33
C SER A 332 -28.52 19.33 27.60
N ASP A 333 -27.75 18.45 28.26
CA ASP A 333 -26.65 17.73 27.62
C ASP A 333 -27.21 16.63 26.68
N PRO A 334 -27.08 16.78 25.35
CA PRO A 334 -27.71 15.89 24.39
C PRO A 334 -27.09 14.49 24.35
N VAL A 335 -25.92 14.27 24.96
CA VAL A 335 -25.31 12.93 25.05
C VAL A 335 -25.66 12.21 26.35
N ASN A 336 -26.33 12.86 27.29
CA ASN A 336 -26.77 12.25 28.54
C ASN A 336 -27.71 11.06 28.28
N TYR A 337 -27.40 9.92 28.91
CA TYR A 337 -28.12 8.67 28.69
C TYR A 337 -29.61 8.76 29.04
N GLN A 338 -29.95 9.34 30.20
CA GLN A 338 -31.33 9.41 30.67
C GLN A 338 -32.19 10.26 29.73
N TYR A 339 -31.69 11.43 29.34
CA TYR A 339 -32.42 12.30 28.41
C TYR A 339 -32.54 11.71 27.01
N ARG A 340 -31.59 10.86 26.56
CA ARG A 340 -31.70 10.13 25.29
C ARG A 340 -32.78 9.05 25.34
N GLU A 341 -32.89 8.29 26.42
CA GLU A 341 -33.93 7.27 26.57
C GLU A 341 -35.34 7.90 26.61
N GLU A 342 -35.49 8.98 27.36
CA GLU A 342 -36.74 9.75 27.43
C GLU A 342 -37.10 10.36 26.08
N SER A 343 -36.13 10.96 25.38
CA SER A 343 -36.32 11.52 24.04
C SER A 343 -36.72 10.42 23.05
N GLY A 344 -36.15 9.22 23.12
CA GLY A 344 -36.53 8.10 22.26
C GLY A 344 -38.00 7.71 22.39
N LYS A 345 -38.52 7.63 23.62
CA LYS A 345 -39.95 7.37 23.89
C LYS A 345 -40.84 8.49 23.37
N GLU A 346 -40.41 9.73 23.58
CA GLU A 346 -41.16 10.93 23.21
C GLU A 346 -41.21 11.15 21.69
N ILE A 347 -40.11 10.91 20.97
CA ILE A 347 -40.07 10.92 19.50
C ILE A 347 -41.11 9.96 18.94
N VAL A 348 -41.16 8.73 19.44
CA VAL A 348 -42.13 7.74 18.94
C VAL A 348 -43.56 8.16 19.22
N ALA A 349 -43.83 8.88 20.31
CA ALA A 349 -45.16 9.41 20.62
C ALA A 349 -45.55 10.55 19.65
N LYS A 350 -44.62 11.47 19.37
CA LYS A 350 -44.83 12.67 18.53
C LYS A 350 -44.81 12.41 17.04
N LEU A 351 -44.05 11.41 16.57
CA LEU A 351 -44.05 11.04 15.16
C LEU A 351 -45.34 10.30 14.77
N SER A 352 -45.84 10.60 13.58
CA SER A 352 -46.97 9.94 12.95
C SER A 352 -46.61 9.44 11.54
N GLY A 353 -47.52 8.70 10.91
CA GLY A 353 -47.41 8.29 9.50
C GLY A 353 -46.07 7.65 9.12
N GLU A 354 -45.50 8.16 8.02
CA GLU A 354 -44.28 7.65 7.40
C GLU A 354 -43.05 7.86 8.29
N GLU A 355 -42.91 9.03 8.93
CA GLU A 355 -41.75 9.35 9.77
C GLU A 355 -41.64 8.41 10.97
N LYS A 356 -42.79 8.09 11.60
CA LYS A 356 -42.84 7.13 12.71
C LYS A 356 -42.41 5.74 12.25
N ARG A 357 -42.90 5.31 11.07
CA ARG A 357 -42.54 4.02 10.47
C ARG A 357 -41.03 3.96 10.20
N LEU A 358 -40.50 5.00 9.56
CA LEU A 358 -39.09 5.08 9.17
C LEU A 358 -38.16 5.08 10.38
N PHE A 359 -38.47 5.86 11.42
CA PHE A 359 -37.68 5.89 12.66
C PHE A 359 -37.72 4.55 13.41
N LYS A 360 -38.87 3.87 13.46
CA LYS A 360 -38.98 2.52 14.05
C LYS A 360 -38.19 1.49 13.24
N HIS A 361 -38.28 1.53 11.92
CA HIS A 361 -37.49 0.66 11.05
C HIS A 361 -36.01 0.90 11.25
N LEU A 362 -35.56 2.15 11.42
CA LEU A 362 -34.16 2.47 11.69
C LEU A 362 -33.68 1.83 12.99
N ALA A 363 -34.47 1.95 14.06
CA ALA A 363 -34.17 1.30 15.35
C ALA A 363 -34.09 -0.24 15.21
N ASN A 364 -35.04 -0.84 14.50
CA ASN A 364 -35.10 -2.28 14.29
C ASN A 364 -33.95 -2.79 13.41
N THR A 365 -33.61 -2.07 12.33
CA THR A 365 -32.47 -2.36 11.45
C THR A 365 -31.17 -2.30 12.24
N ARG A 366 -30.95 -1.24 13.04
CA ARG A 366 -29.79 -1.12 13.93
C ARG A 366 -29.68 -2.32 14.87
N ASN A 367 -30.79 -2.71 15.52
CA ASN A 367 -30.82 -3.83 16.46
C ASN A 367 -30.54 -5.17 15.76
N ALA A 368 -31.14 -5.40 14.59
CA ALA A 368 -30.90 -6.59 13.79
C ALA A 368 -29.42 -6.69 13.38
N CYS A 369 -28.79 -5.59 12.96
CA CYS A 369 -27.36 -5.55 12.68
C CYS A 369 -26.51 -5.83 13.94
N ALA A 370 -26.84 -5.20 15.08
CA ALA A 370 -26.08 -5.33 16.32
C ALA A 370 -26.14 -6.74 16.92
N HIS A 371 -27.30 -7.40 16.83
CA HIS A 371 -27.50 -8.75 17.37
C HIS A 371 -27.26 -9.86 16.35
N GLY A 372 -27.11 -9.52 15.06
CA GLY A 372 -27.01 -10.51 13.98
C GLY A 372 -28.27 -11.37 13.82
N THR A 373 -29.43 -10.87 14.27
CA THR A 373 -30.68 -11.62 14.30
C THR A 373 -31.60 -11.23 13.16
N ARG A 374 -32.44 -12.18 12.72
CA ARG A 374 -33.53 -11.89 11.81
C ARG A 374 -34.57 -11.04 12.54
N SER A 375 -34.87 -9.86 12.00
CA SER A 375 -35.96 -9.01 12.51
C SER A 375 -37.32 -9.66 12.28
N ASP A 376 -38.25 -9.55 13.23
CA ASP A 376 -39.64 -9.95 13.06
C ASP A 376 -40.42 -9.03 12.09
N VAL A 377 -39.84 -7.88 11.75
CA VAL A 377 -40.44 -6.91 10.82
C VAL A 377 -40.03 -7.23 9.38
N PHE A 378 -40.99 -7.59 8.54
CA PHE A 378 -40.76 -7.98 7.14
C PHE A 378 -40.02 -6.90 6.34
N GLU A 379 -40.38 -5.62 6.51
CA GLU A 379 -39.74 -4.49 5.84
C GLU A 379 -38.26 -4.36 6.24
N VAL A 380 -37.92 -4.63 7.50
CA VAL A 380 -36.51 -4.64 7.96
C VAL A 380 -35.73 -5.78 7.33
N GLN A 381 -36.37 -6.94 7.12
CA GLN A 381 -35.75 -8.03 6.36
C GLN A 381 -35.46 -7.61 4.91
N GLN A 382 -36.38 -6.86 4.28
CA GLN A 382 -36.16 -6.33 2.92
C GLN A 382 -35.04 -5.28 2.88
N ILE A 383 -34.96 -4.39 3.88
CA ILE A 383 -33.88 -3.41 4.02
C ILE A 383 -32.52 -4.11 4.09
N LEU A 384 -32.43 -5.20 4.85
CA LEU A 384 -31.18 -5.96 5.04
C LEU A 384 -30.91 -6.99 3.94
N ALA A 385 -31.80 -7.13 2.95
CA ALA A 385 -31.66 -8.15 1.92
C ALA A 385 -30.53 -7.85 0.92
N THR A 386 -30.29 -6.58 0.61
CA THR A 386 -29.25 -6.14 -0.34
C THR A 386 -28.60 -4.82 0.08
N PRO A 387 -27.33 -4.57 -0.32
CA PRO A 387 -26.70 -3.26 -0.14
C PRO A 387 -27.51 -2.09 -0.73
N GLN A 388 -28.17 -2.32 -1.87
CA GLN A 388 -28.98 -1.31 -2.55
C GLN A 388 -30.23 -0.96 -1.74
N ALA A 389 -30.95 -1.95 -1.19
CA ALA A 389 -32.11 -1.73 -0.34
C ALA A 389 -31.72 -1.00 0.95
N PHE A 390 -30.60 -1.37 1.56
CA PHE A 390 -30.07 -0.69 2.74
C PHE A 390 -29.75 0.77 2.46
N ARG A 391 -29.01 1.06 1.37
CA ARG A 391 -28.67 2.43 0.98
C ARG A 391 -29.90 3.28 0.70
N ALA A 392 -30.87 2.77 -0.05
CA ALA A 392 -32.13 3.48 -0.32
C ALA A 392 -32.86 3.85 0.97
N PHE A 393 -32.98 2.89 1.89
CA PHE A 393 -33.56 3.14 3.21
C PHE A 393 -32.79 4.17 4.03
N MET A 394 -31.45 4.13 3.99
CA MET A 394 -30.61 5.10 4.69
C MET A 394 -30.78 6.53 4.12
N GLU A 395 -30.94 6.70 2.81
CA GLU A 395 -31.25 8.01 2.22
C GLU A 395 -32.60 8.57 2.72
N GLU A 396 -33.63 7.74 2.78
CA GLU A 396 -34.92 8.13 3.37
C GLU A 396 -34.73 8.55 4.83
N ALA A 397 -33.98 7.75 5.61
CA ALA A 397 -33.70 8.00 7.02
C ALA A 397 -32.89 9.28 7.24
N PHE A 398 -31.94 9.61 6.36
CA PHE A 398 -31.22 10.90 6.40
C PHE A 398 -32.17 12.08 6.27
N GLY A 399 -33.26 11.94 5.50
CA GLY A 399 -34.30 12.96 5.39
C GLY A 399 -35.01 13.26 6.72
N LEU A 400 -34.92 12.40 7.74
CA LEU A 400 -35.47 12.69 9.07
C LEU A 400 -34.72 13.83 9.78
N PHE A 401 -33.42 14.04 9.51
CA PHE A 401 -32.67 15.16 10.09
C PHE A 401 -33.28 16.51 9.70
N ASP A 402 -33.87 16.61 8.51
CA ASP A 402 -34.47 17.83 8.00
C ASP A 402 -35.96 17.96 8.38
N ARG A 403 -36.64 16.84 8.66
CA ARG A 403 -38.06 16.79 9.07
C ARG A 403 -38.27 17.00 10.57
N PHE A 404 -37.40 16.43 11.42
CA PHE A 404 -37.52 16.49 12.88
C PHE A 404 -37.66 17.91 13.45
N PRO A 405 -36.88 18.91 13.00
CA PRO A 405 -37.02 20.28 13.50
C PRO A 405 -38.41 20.87 13.32
N LYS A 406 -39.10 20.52 12.22
CA LYS A 406 -40.46 21.00 11.95
C LYS A 406 -41.48 20.28 12.82
N ILE A 407 -41.42 18.94 12.82
CA ILE A 407 -42.40 18.09 13.50
C ILE A 407 -42.34 18.26 15.03
N LEU A 408 -41.13 18.31 15.59
CA LEU A 408 -40.95 18.31 17.04
C LEU A 408 -41.09 19.71 17.66
N ALA A 409 -40.85 20.79 16.90
CA ALA A 409 -41.00 22.16 17.38
C ALA A 409 -42.47 22.64 17.37
N ASP A 410 -43.26 22.24 16.38
CA ASP A 410 -44.67 22.67 16.25
C ASP A 410 -45.57 22.16 17.40
N GLU A 411 -45.16 21.09 18.08
CA GLU A 411 -45.86 20.56 19.26
C GLU A 411 -45.22 20.95 20.60
N ALA A 412 -44.07 21.62 20.63
CA ALA A 412 -43.49 22.14 21.86
C ALA A 412 -44.16 23.47 22.29
N ASN A 413 -44.85 24.13 21.35
CA ASN A 413 -45.60 25.39 21.54
C ASN A 413 -47.12 25.18 21.66
N ARG A 414 -47.60 23.94 21.79
CA ARG A 414 -48.98 23.59 22.16
C ARG A 414 -48.97 22.86 23.48
#